data_AF-A0A7J2SNK2-F1
#
_entry.id   AF-A0A7J2SNK2-F1
#
_cell.length_a   1.000
_cell.length_b   1.000
_cell.length_c   1.000
_cell.angle_alpha   90.00
_cell.angle_beta   90.00
_cell.angle_gamma   90.00
#
_symmetry.space_group_name_H-M   'P 1'
#
loop_
_entity.id
_entity.type
_entity.pdbx_description
1 polymer ?
#
loop_
_entity_poly.entity_id
_entity_poly.type
_entity_poly.pdbx_seq_one_letter_code
_entity_poly.pdbx_strand_id
1 'polypeptide(L)'
;MPAFANVLKEVTFNGERKIDVIGFMPCVTGMFEVAYEIAPYVSYMVASEEHQLEELDKGPEYTWQYLETTWGLKNNTDMTPKEFAVSLVEQFTPCDFPMWVFYSYMILLKKGEYGRVLEFLSNLLTNILNKLPNPDLHLVSLHTTLSAVNLSSVGEVAAAVDDLASILMLNRHDERLMEAVCYARRNVREYGKFYVKNRATLIYYMNMPIEKLAFDSFVDLYDLVQLINESMENQAVKEACMQVMKRLEKAVVANKAMPADDSHGLSIYFPENKKLYNKYLWSNEIPSPYEDLRFSHDTLWDDFLRMFLNV
;
A
#
# COMPACT_ATOMS: atom_id res chain seq x y z
N MET A 1 8.14 2.37 12.56
CA MET A 1 8.05 0.88 12.54
C MET A 1 9.07 0.18 13.46
N PRO A 2 10.34 0.63 13.59
CA PRO A 2 11.37 -0.10 14.36
C PRO A 2 10.99 -0.42 15.81
N ALA A 3 10.29 0.49 16.49
CA ALA A 3 9.78 0.25 17.85
C ALA A 3 8.85 -0.98 17.94
N PHE A 4 7.99 -1.19 16.94
CA PHE A 4 7.10 -2.36 16.91
C PHE A 4 7.88 -3.65 16.67
N ALA A 5 8.88 -3.63 15.78
CA ALA A 5 9.73 -4.79 15.53
C ALA A 5 10.57 -5.15 16.76
N ASN A 6 11.00 -4.18 17.56
CA ASN A 6 11.64 -4.43 18.85
C ASN A 6 10.71 -5.14 19.84
N VAL A 7 9.43 -4.75 19.89
CA VAL A 7 8.43 -5.46 20.70
C VAL A 7 8.24 -6.90 20.18
N LEU A 8 8.13 -7.09 18.86
CA LEU A 8 8.02 -8.42 18.25
C LEU A 8 9.25 -9.30 18.55
N LYS A 9 10.45 -8.72 18.51
CA LYS A 9 11.69 -9.39 18.90
C LYS A 9 11.63 -9.93 20.31
N GLU A 10 11.14 -9.14 21.27
CA GLU A 10 11.02 -9.57 22.67
C GLU A 10 10.01 -10.71 22.83
N VAL A 11 8.78 -10.53 22.32
CA VAL A 11 7.69 -11.50 22.54
C VAL A 11 7.88 -12.83 21.80
N THR A 12 8.68 -12.84 20.73
CA THR A 12 8.97 -14.04 19.93
C THR A 12 10.28 -14.72 20.30
N PHE A 13 10.95 -14.28 21.38
CA PHE A 13 12.30 -14.74 21.74
C PHE A 13 13.27 -14.64 20.57
N ASN A 14 13.38 -13.43 20.01
CA ASN A 14 14.23 -13.12 18.86
C ASN A 14 13.88 -13.96 17.61
N GLY A 15 12.59 -14.27 17.42
CA GLY A 15 12.11 -15.07 16.27
C GLY A 15 12.18 -16.58 16.45
N GLU A 16 12.66 -17.09 17.60
CA GLU A 16 12.62 -18.54 17.89
C GLU A 16 11.18 -19.07 17.99
N ARG A 17 10.25 -18.20 18.41
CA ARG A 17 8.81 -18.49 18.52
C ARG A 17 8.01 -17.45 17.75
N LYS A 18 8.05 -17.55 16.43
CA LYS A 18 7.33 -16.63 15.53
C LYS A 18 5.82 -16.63 15.81
N ILE A 19 5.21 -15.47 15.58
CA ILE A 19 3.75 -15.37 15.45
C ILE A 19 3.35 -15.97 14.11
N ASP A 20 2.36 -16.84 14.09
CA ASP A 20 1.92 -17.53 12.87
C ASP A 20 1.30 -16.58 11.85
N VAL A 21 0.34 -15.75 12.28
CA VAL A 21 -0.33 -14.78 11.41
C VAL A 21 -0.51 -13.46 12.18
N ILE A 22 -0.15 -12.34 11.55
CA ILE A 22 -0.49 -11.00 12.03
C ILE A 22 -1.41 -10.31 11.02
N GLY A 23 -2.52 -9.77 11.49
CA GLY A 23 -3.40 -8.92 10.70
C GLY A 23 -3.22 -7.45 11.06
N PHE A 24 -3.02 -6.59 10.06
CA PHE A 24 -3.00 -5.15 10.23
C PHE A 24 -4.32 -4.53 9.77
N MET A 25 -5.08 -4.01 10.75
CA MET A 25 -6.21 -3.12 10.50
C MET A 25 -5.85 -1.64 10.24
N PRO A 26 -4.66 -1.11 10.63
CA PRO A 26 -4.31 0.25 10.25
C PRO A 26 -4.22 0.38 8.73
N CYS A 27 -4.65 1.52 8.21
CA CYS A 27 -4.64 1.84 6.78
C CYS A 27 -3.21 1.90 6.22
N VAL A 28 -3.04 1.55 4.95
CA VAL A 28 -1.76 1.70 4.22
C VAL A 28 -0.61 0.99 4.94
N THR A 29 -0.86 -0.24 5.39
CA THR A 29 0.12 -1.10 6.08
C THR A 29 0.57 -2.29 5.25
N GLY A 30 -0.08 -2.55 4.10
CA GLY A 30 0.39 -3.43 3.04
C GLY A 30 1.60 -2.83 2.34
N MET A 31 2.66 -2.57 3.10
CA MET A 31 3.90 -1.97 2.65
C MET A 31 5.00 -3.03 2.73
N PHE A 32 5.87 -3.05 1.73
CA PHE A 32 7.01 -3.95 1.67
C PHE A 32 7.95 -3.71 2.86
N GLU A 33 8.14 -2.46 3.27
CA GLU A 33 8.97 -2.11 4.42
C GLU A 33 8.42 -2.68 5.72
N VAL A 34 7.10 -2.64 5.92
CA VAL A 34 6.45 -3.24 7.09
C VAL A 34 6.65 -4.74 7.07
N ALA A 35 6.39 -5.40 5.94
CA ALA A 35 6.58 -6.83 5.76
C ALA A 35 8.04 -7.25 6.08
N TYR A 36 9.01 -6.51 5.53
CA TYR A 36 10.43 -6.76 5.74
C TYR A 36 10.79 -6.60 7.22
N GLU A 37 10.41 -5.49 7.84
CA GLU A 37 10.74 -5.16 9.22
C GLU A 37 10.31 -6.28 10.20
N ILE A 38 9.14 -6.89 9.99
CA ILE A 38 8.59 -7.91 10.90
C ILE A 38 8.90 -9.37 10.51
N ALA A 39 9.44 -9.64 9.31
CA ALA A 39 9.67 -10.99 8.79
C ALA A 39 10.48 -11.94 9.70
N PRO A 40 11.45 -11.48 10.51
CA PRO A 40 12.13 -12.36 11.46
C PRO A 40 11.22 -12.90 12.56
N TYR A 41 10.08 -12.27 12.83
CA TYR A 41 9.24 -12.54 14.01
C TYR A 41 7.86 -13.09 13.67
N VAL A 42 7.46 -13.03 12.39
CA VAL A 42 6.11 -13.42 11.96
C VAL A 42 6.20 -14.31 10.71
N SER A 43 5.28 -15.28 10.58
CA SER A 43 5.23 -16.19 9.42
C SER A 43 4.38 -15.64 8.27
N TYR A 44 3.18 -15.12 8.57
CA TYR A 44 2.28 -14.50 7.58
C TYR A 44 1.78 -13.13 8.03
N MET A 45 1.69 -12.20 7.09
CA MET A 45 1.09 -10.88 7.29
C MET A 45 -0.17 -10.75 6.45
N VAL A 46 -1.26 -10.23 7.03
CA VAL A 46 -2.46 -9.83 6.29
C VAL A 46 -2.65 -8.33 6.44
N ALA A 47 -2.63 -7.58 5.35
CA ALA A 47 -2.66 -6.13 5.38
C ALA A 47 -3.28 -5.52 4.11
N SER A 48 -3.60 -4.23 4.18
CA SER A 48 -4.15 -3.48 3.05
C SER A 48 -3.16 -2.42 2.58
N GLU A 49 -2.90 -2.38 1.28
CA GLU A 49 -2.15 -1.28 0.64
C GLU A 49 -2.93 0.03 0.73
N GLU A 50 -4.27 -0.06 0.76
CA GLU A 50 -5.16 1.09 0.76
C GLU A 50 -5.72 1.40 2.17
N HIS A 51 -6.51 2.47 2.25
CA HIS A 51 -7.38 2.74 3.37
C HIS A 51 -8.41 1.61 3.58
N GLN A 52 -8.60 1.24 4.85
CA GLN A 52 -9.60 0.26 5.26
C GLN A 52 -10.86 0.96 5.75
N LEU A 53 -12.00 0.29 5.60
CA LEU A 53 -13.28 0.82 6.04
C LEU A 53 -13.66 0.28 7.42
N GLU A 54 -14.43 1.08 8.15
CA GLU A 54 -15.17 0.67 9.33
C GLU A 54 -16.61 0.26 8.95
N GLU A 55 -17.30 -0.48 9.82
CA GLU A 55 -18.66 -0.98 9.52
C GLU A 55 -19.63 0.16 9.22
N LEU A 56 -19.40 1.32 9.82
CA LEU A 56 -20.22 2.51 9.67
C LEU A 56 -20.00 3.26 8.34
N ASP A 57 -18.93 2.98 7.61
CA ASP A 57 -18.62 3.66 6.34
C ASP A 57 -19.53 3.17 5.22
N LYS A 58 -19.63 1.84 5.05
CA LYS A 58 -20.38 1.23 3.95
C LYS A 58 -21.19 0.00 4.34
N GLY A 59 -20.81 -0.66 5.43
CA GLY A 59 -21.45 -1.88 5.92
C GLY A 59 -20.44 -2.91 6.39
N PRO A 60 -20.85 -3.84 7.27
CA PRO A 60 -19.97 -4.86 7.83
C PRO A 60 -19.41 -5.83 6.79
N GLU A 61 -20.05 -6.00 5.64
CA GLU A 61 -19.58 -6.90 4.58
C GLU A 61 -18.30 -6.41 3.86
N TYR A 62 -17.96 -5.13 4.01
CA TYR A 62 -16.78 -4.50 3.39
C TYR A 62 -15.62 -4.32 4.36
N THR A 63 -15.75 -4.83 5.59
CA THR A 63 -14.69 -4.80 6.61
C THR A 63 -14.10 -6.20 6.80
N TRP A 64 -13.21 -6.35 7.79
CA TRP A 64 -12.67 -7.66 8.15
C TRP A 64 -13.77 -8.56 8.72
N GLN A 65 -13.95 -9.73 8.11
CA GLN A 65 -14.96 -10.72 8.50
C GLN A 65 -14.49 -11.53 9.71
N TYR A 66 -14.46 -10.89 10.89
CA TYR A 66 -13.93 -11.48 12.13
C TYR A 66 -14.71 -12.70 12.58
N LEU A 67 -16.04 -12.67 12.50
CA LEU A 67 -16.87 -13.76 12.98
C LEU A 67 -16.60 -15.02 12.14
N GLU A 68 -16.64 -14.88 10.83
CA GLU A 68 -16.48 -15.95 9.86
C GLU A 68 -15.08 -16.57 9.92
N THR A 69 -14.03 -15.75 10.00
CA THR A 69 -12.64 -16.25 10.11
C THR A 69 -12.34 -16.89 11.46
N THR A 70 -12.76 -16.29 12.57
CA THR A 70 -12.55 -16.90 13.90
C THR A 70 -13.39 -18.16 14.09
N TRP A 71 -14.59 -18.22 13.52
CA TRP A 71 -15.41 -19.44 13.51
C TRP A 71 -14.79 -20.53 12.65
N GLY A 72 -14.21 -20.18 11.51
CA GLY A 72 -13.43 -21.09 10.66
C GLY A 72 -12.24 -21.68 11.40
N LEU A 73 -11.45 -20.84 12.06
CA LEU A 73 -10.29 -21.26 12.87
C LEU A 73 -10.72 -22.16 14.04
N LYS A 74 -11.79 -21.79 14.75
CA LYS A 74 -12.32 -22.58 15.88
C LYS A 74 -12.76 -23.98 15.47
N ASN A 75 -13.36 -24.14 14.29
CA ASN A 75 -13.92 -25.40 13.84
C ASN A 75 -12.95 -26.27 13.02
N ASN A 76 -11.81 -25.72 12.61
CA ASN A 76 -10.76 -26.43 11.90
C ASN A 76 -9.45 -26.36 12.69
N THR A 77 -9.32 -27.24 13.68
CA THR A 77 -8.17 -27.25 14.59
C THR A 77 -6.85 -27.62 13.92
N ASP A 78 -6.90 -28.18 12.71
CA ASP A 78 -5.72 -28.55 11.91
C ASP A 78 -5.39 -27.50 10.83
N MET A 79 -6.08 -26.34 10.83
CA MET A 79 -5.82 -25.25 9.90
C MET A 79 -4.39 -24.73 10.04
N THR A 80 -3.65 -24.75 8.94
CA THR A 80 -2.29 -24.21 8.89
C THR A 80 -2.30 -22.67 8.95
N PRO A 81 -1.20 -22.02 9.38
CA PRO A 81 -1.07 -20.57 9.34
C PRO A 81 -1.35 -19.96 7.97
N LYS A 82 -0.92 -20.64 6.89
CA LYS A 82 -1.20 -20.22 5.51
C LYS A 82 -2.68 -20.22 5.21
N GLU A 83 -3.37 -21.33 5.51
CA GLU A 83 -4.81 -21.45 5.27
C GLU A 83 -5.60 -20.41 6.05
N PHE A 84 -5.21 -20.13 7.30
CA PHE A 84 -5.84 -19.08 8.09
C PHE A 84 -5.62 -17.69 7.48
N ALA A 85 -4.39 -17.34 7.09
CA ALA A 85 -4.07 -16.06 6.44
C ALA A 85 -4.82 -15.88 5.11
N VAL A 86 -4.89 -16.93 4.29
CA VAL A 86 -5.65 -16.93 3.03
C VAL A 86 -7.15 -16.77 3.31
N SER A 87 -7.70 -17.42 4.33
CA SER A 87 -9.14 -17.32 4.65
C SER A 87 -9.58 -15.90 5.01
N LEU A 88 -8.72 -15.10 5.65
CA LEU A 88 -8.98 -13.68 5.94
C LEU A 88 -9.18 -12.87 4.65
N VAL A 89 -8.35 -13.13 3.64
CA VAL A 89 -8.44 -12.49 2.32
C VAL A 89 -9.61 -13.04 1.52
N GLU A 90 -9.87 -14.35 1.55
CA GLU A 90 -10.97 -14.98 0.82
C GLU A 90 -12.36 -14.53 1.31
N GLN A 91 -12.50 -14.11 2.55
CA GLN A 91 -13.76 -13.59 3.09
C GLN A 91 -13.93 -12.08 2.90
N PHE A 92 -12.84 -11.35 2.64
CA PHE A 92 -12.90 -9.91 2.38
C PHE A 92 -13.64 -9.58 1.09
N THR A 93 -14.46 -8.53 1.08
CA THR A 93 -15.14 -8.05 -0.13
C THR A 93 -14.56 -6.69 -0.53
N PRO A 94 -13.77 -6.60 -1.61
CA PRO A 94 -13.23 -5.33 -2.08
C PRO A 94 -14.36 -4.44 -2.60
N CYS A 95 -14.20 -3.13 -2.47
CA CYS A 95 -15.20 -2.19 -2.94
C CYS A 95 -14.61 -0.81 -3.26
N ASP A 96 -15.33 -0.06 -4.09
CA ASP A 96 -15.08 1.36 -4.28
C ASP A 96 -15.77 2.17 -3.17
N PHE A 97 -15.05 3.10 -2.58
CA PHE A 97 -15.60 4.01 -1.59
C PHE A 97 -15.19 5.47 -1.87
N PRO A 98 -16.12 6.32 -2.33
CA PRO A 98 -15.79 7.71 -2.64
C PRO A 98 -15.44 8.51 -1.39
N MET A 99 -14.26 9.14 -1.35
CA MET A 99 -13.78 9.82 -0.14
C MET A 99 -14.65 10.98 0.34
N TRP A 100 -15.33 11.68 -0.56
CA TRP A 100 -16.28 12.73 -0.19
C TRP A 100 -17.51 12.23 0.59
N VAL A 101 -17.85 10.93 0.47
CA VAL A 101 -18.81 10.25 1.35
C VAL A 101 -18.26 10.18 2.77
N PHE A 102 -17.04 9.66 2.91
CA PHE A 102 -16.32 9.60 4.19
C PHE A 102 -16.27 10.96 4.90
N TYR A 103 -15.91 12.02 4.16
CA TYR A 103 -15.83 13.37 4.74
C TYR A 103 -17.20 13.91 5.17
N SER A 104 -18.23 13.72 4.34
CA SER A 104 -19.59 14.15 4.67
C SER A 104 -20.10 13.43 5.93
N TYR A 105 -19.78 12.15 6.07
CA TYR A 105 -20.04 11.35 7.27
C TYR A 105 -19.34 11.90 8.52
N MET A 106 -18.01 12.06 8.45
CA MET A 106 -17.20 12.56 9.57
C MET A 106 -17.66 13.93 10.06
N ILE A 107 -18.03 14.83 9.13
CA ILE A 107 -18.37 16.23 9.42
C ILE A 107 -19.81 16.37 9.95
N LEU A 108 -20.77 15.69 9.31
CA LEU A 108 -22.18 15.97 9.54
C LEU A 108 -22.85 14.98 10.49
N LEU A 109 -22.37 13.74 10.57
CA LEU A 109 -23.19 12.62 11.04
C LEU A 109 -22.39 11.56 11.80
N LYS A 110 -21.69 11.95 12.88
CA LYS A 110 -21.20 11.02 13.93
C LYS A 110 -22.32 10.22 14.65
N LYS A 111 -23.46 9.98 13.98
CA LYS A 111 -24.68 9.30 14.44
C LYS A 111 -25.20 8.22 13.46
N GLY A 112 -24.40 7.76 12.51
CA GLY A 112 -24.51 6.37 12.02
C GLY A 112 -25.74 5.99 11.17
N GLU A 113 -26.33 6.88 10.38
CA GLU A 113 -27.34 6.48 9.38
C GLU A 113 -27.03 7.09 8.00
N TYR A 114 -26.22 6.39 7.22
CA TYR A 114 -26.07 6.65 5.79
C TYR A 114 -27.17 5.94 5.00
N GLY A 115 -27.90 6.69 4.17
CA GLY A 115 -28.95 6.13 3.33
C GLY A 115 -28.43 5.68 1.96
N ARG A 116 -28.90 4.52 1.47
CA ARG A 116 -28.55 3.94 0.14
C ARG A 116 -28.70 4.92 -1.05
N VAL A 117 -29.59 5.91 -0.95
CA VAL A 117 -29.82 6.92 -2.00
C VAL A 117 -28.64 7.89 -2.13
N LEU A 118 -28.11 8.37 -1.00
CA LEU A 118 -26.95 9.28 -0.99
C LEU A 118 -25.70 8.55 -1.50
N GLU A 119 -25.52 7.29 -1.10
CA GLU A 119 -24.46 6.43 -1.62
C GLU A 119 -24.56 6.25 -3.14
N PHE A 120 -25.74 5.90 -3.66
CA PHE A 120 -25.95 5.75 -5.10
C PHE A 120 -25.64 7.04 -5.88
N LEU A 121 -26.15 8.18 -5.42
CA LEU A 121 -25.87 9.48 -6.05
C LEU A 121 -24.39 9.81 -5.99
N SER A 122 -23.72 9.50 -4.89
CA SER A 122 -22.29 9.70 -4.73
C SER A 122 -21.47 8.85 -5.71
N ASN A 123 -21.77 7.55 -5.79
CA ASN A 123 -21.10 6.64 -6.72
C ASN A 123 -21.34 7.08 -8.17
N LEU A 124 -22.56 7.49 -8.52
CA LEU A 124 -22.88 7.99 -9.85
C LEU A 124 -22.07 9.25 -10.18
N LEU A 125 -22.02 10.23 -9.28
CA LEU A 125 -21.28 11.49 -9.48
C LEU A 125 -19.78 11.25 -9.55
N THR A 126 -19.23 10.40 -8.69
CA THR A 126 -17.82 9.98 -8.70
C THR A 126 -17.47 9.34 -10.05
N ASN A 127 -18.30 8.40 -10.51
CA ASN A 127 -18.10 7.75 -11.81
C ASN A 127 -18.21 8.72 -13.00
N ILE A 128 -19.11 9.69 -12.95
CA ILE A 128 -19.25 10.69 -14.01
C ILE A 128 -18.02 11.60 -14.04
N LEU A 129 -17.60 12.10 -12.87
CA LEU A 129 -16.48 13.02 -12.75
C LEU A 129 -15.13 12.34 -13.10
N ASN A 130 -14.92 11.10 -12.68
CA ASN A 130 -13.70 10.34 -12.96
C ASN A 130 -13.58 9.90 -14.43
N LYS A 131 -14.67 9.94 -15.20
CA LYS A 131 -14.64 9.72 -16.65
C LYS A 131 -14.29 10.97 -17.46
N LEU A 132 -14.22 12.14 -16.82
CA LEU A 132 -13.88 13.37 -17.53
C LEU A 132 -12.40 13.35 -17.95
N PRO A 133 -12.06 13.90 -19.13
CA PRO A 133 -10.66 13.96 -19.60
C PRO A 133 -9.77 14.82 -18.70
N ASN A 134 -10.36 15.72 -17.92
CA ASN A 134 -9.63 16.58 -17.00
C ASN A 134 -9.47 15.87 -15.63
N PRO A 135 -8.27 15.38 -15.27
CA PRO A 135 -8.02 14.72 -13.99
C PRO A 135 -8.24 15.63 -12.78
N ASP A 136 -8.27 16.95 -12.96
CA ASP A 136 -8.52 17.92 -11.90
C ASP A 136 -9.94 17.86 -11.32
N LEU A 137 -10.87 17.30 -12.11
CA LEU A 137 -12.26 17.09 -11.71
C LEU A 137 -12.49 15.69 -11.13
N HIS A 138 -11.49 14.82 -11.14
CA HIS A 138 -11.61 13.47 -10.58
C HIS A 138 -11.76 13.55 -9.06
N LEU A 139 -12.74 12.85 -8.52
CA LEU A 139 -12.92 12.63 -7.10
C LEU A 139 -12.11 11.41 -6.66
N VAL A 140 -11.49 11.51 -5.49
CA VAL A 140 -10.78 10.37 -4.90
C VAL A 140 -11.79 9.31 -4.50
N SER A 141 -11.63 8.13 -5.08
CA SER A 141 -12.27 6.90 -4.62
C SER A 141 -11.18 6.01 -4.04
N LEU A 142 -11.45 5.46 -2.86
CA LEU A 142 -10.67 4.37 -2.33
C LEU A 142 -11.10 3.10 -3.07
N HIS A 143 -10.14 2.28 -3.46
CA HIS A 143 -10.35 0.96 -4.01
C HIS A 143 -9.77 -0.02 -3.01
N THR A 144 -10.62 -0.60 -2.16
CA THR A 144 -10.12 -1.33 -0.99
C THR A 144 -9.42 -2.62 -1.40
N THR A 145 -8.30 -2.91 -0.74
CA THR A 145 -7.49 -4.10 -0.99
C THR A 145 -7.26 -4.89 0.29
N LEU A 146 -7.00 -6.19 0.16
CA LEU A 146 -6.49 -7.01 1.26
C LEU A 146 -5.61 -8.13 0.70
N SER A 147 -4.43 -8.29 1.29
CA SER A 147 -3.45 -9.29 0.85
C SER A 147 -2.85 -10.06 2.01
N ALA A 148 -2.57 -11.34 1.77
CA ALA A 148 -1.85 -12.23 2.65
C ALA A 148 -0.46 -12.50 2.08
N VAL A 149 0.57 -12.31 2.89
CA VAL A 149 1.98 -12.36 2.49
C VAL A 149 2.72 -13.39 3.33
N ASN A 150 3.44 -14.30 2.68
CA ASN A 150 4.38 -15.21 3.31
C ASN A 150 5.71 -14.49 3.58
N LEU A 151 5.97 -14.22 4.85
CA LEU A 151 7.14 -13.44 5.27
C LEU A 151 8.46 -14.22 5.17
N SER A 152 8.42 -15.55 5.06
CA SER A 152 9.63 -16.33 4.78
C SER A 152 10.20 -16.07 3.38
N SER A 153 9.38 -15.58 2.43
CA SER A 153 9.80 -15.24 1.07
C SER A 153 10.26 -13.79 0.92
N VAL A 154 9.99 -12.92 1.90
CA VAL A 154 10.22 -11.46 1.78
C VAL A 154 11.71 -11.12 1.65
N GLY A 155 12.61 -11.92 2.21
CA GLY A 155 14.05 -11.76 1.99
C GLY A 155 14.47 -11.95 0.52
N GLU A 156 13.83 -12.87 -0.22
CA GLU A 156 14.10 -13.05 -1.66
C GLU A 156 13.59 -11.86 -2.49
N VAL A 157 12.49 -11.22 -2.06
CA VAL A 157 11.96 -10.01 -2.70
C VAL A 157 12.90 -8.82 -2.44
N ALA A 158 13.37 -8.66 -1.20
CA ALA A 158 14.26 -7.57 -0.84
C ALA A 158 15.58 -7.63 -1.61
N ALA A 159 16.17 -8.83 -1.77
CA ALA A 159 17.36 -9.01 -2.60
C ALA A 159 17.11 -8.63 -4.06
N ALA A 160 15.95 -8.97 -4.63
CA ALA A 160 15.61 -8.58 -6.00
C ALA A 160 15.41 -7.06 -6.15
N VAL A 161 14.83 -6.41 -5.14
CA VAL A 161 14.68 -4.94 -5.12
C VAL A 161 16.04 -4.25 -4.96
N ASP A 162 16.95 -4.81 -4.15
CA ASP A 162 18.33 -4.34 -4.00
C ASP A 162 19.14 -4.44 -5.30
N ASP A 163 19.03 -5.58 -6.01
CA ASP A 163 19.64 -5.77 -7.33
C ASP A 163 19.10 -4.75 -8.35
N LEU A 164 17.78 -4.50 -8.34
CA LEU A 164 17.16 -3.48 -9.19
C LEU A 164 17.68 -2.08 -8.83
N ALA A 165 17.70 -1.71 -7.55
CA ALA A 165 18.19 -0.42 -7.08
C ALA A 165 19.65 -0.19 -7.52
N SER A 166 20.50 -1.21 -7.36
CA SER A 166 21.89 -1.22 -7.85
C SER A 166 21.98 -0.91 -9.35
N ILE A 167 21.19 -1.60 -10.17
CA ILE A 167 21.18 -1.41 -11.62
C ILE A 167 20.71 -0.01 -12.00
N LEU A 168 19.66 0.51 -11.35
CA LEU A 168 19.16 1.87 -11.58
C LEU A 168 20.24 2.92 -11.23
N MET A 169 20.94 2.74 -10.11
CA MET A 169 22.01 3.66 -9.68
C MET A 169 23.25 3.61 -10.57
N LEU A 170 23.66 2.43 -11.03
CA LEU A 170 24.78 2.26 -11.96
C LEU A 170 24.50 2.93 -13.31
N ASN A 171 23.23 2.97 -13.72
CA ASN A 171 22.78 3.57 -14.98
C ASN A 171 22.13 4.95 -14.79
N ARG A 172 22.41 5.67 -13.69
CA ARG A 172 21.84 7.00 -13.41
C ARG A 172 22.07 8.07 -14.47
N HIS A 173 23.06 7.86 -15.36
CA HIS A 173 23.38 8.76 -16.46
C HIS A 173 22.71 8.35 -17.78
N ASP A 174 21.96 7.24 -17.80
CA ASP A 174 21.10 6.87 -18.92
C ASP A 174 19.78 7.65 -18.82
N GLU A 175 19.66 8.70 -19.65
CA GLU A 175 18.49 9.57 -19.69
C GLU A 175 17.20 8.78 -20.01
N ARG A 176 17.26 7.76 -20.87
CA ARG A 176 16.07 6.97 -21.23
C ARG A 176 15.58 6.13 -20.07
N LEU A 177 16.51 5.55 -19.30
CA LEU A 177 16.16 4.81 -18.10
C LEU A 177 15.53 5.74 -17.05
N MET A 178 16.10 6.92 -16.82
CA MET A 178 15.54 7.87 -15.85
C MET A 178 14.17 8.39 -16.31
N GLU A 179 13.96 8.58 -17.62
CA GLU A 179 12.65 8.89 -18.19
C GLU A 179 11.64 7.75 -17.99
N ALA A 180 12.06 6.49 -18.15
CA ALA A 180 11.22 5.32 -17.89
C ALA A 180 10.83 5.21 -16.41
N VAL A 181 11.76 5.47 -15.48
CA VAL A 181 11.46 5.53 -14.03
C VAL A 181 10.49 6.68 -13.73
N CYS A 182 10.69 7.87 -14.33
CA CYS A 182 9.76 8.99 -14.20
C CYS A 182 8.36 8.64 -14.73
N TYR A 183 8.29 7.95 -15.86
CA TYR A 183 7.04 7.49 -16.45
C TYR A 183 6.35 6.48 -15.53
N ALA A 184 7.06 5.45 -15.08
CA ALA A 184 6.53 4.44 -14.18
C ALA A 184 6.02 5.09 -12.88
N ARG A 185 6.82 5.94 -12.23
CA ARG A 185 6.40 6.64 -11.03
C ARG A 185 5.14 7.49 -11.23
N ARG A 186 4.92 8.10 -12.40
CA ARG A 186 3.72 8.92 -12.64
C ARG A 186 2.46 8.11 -12.91
N ASN A 187 2.60 6.90 -13.46
CA ASN A 187 1.48 6.09 -13.95
C ASN A 187 1.16 4.89 -13.04
N VAL A 188 2.07 4.52 -12.15
CA VAL A 188 1.87 3.44 -11.18
C VAL A 188 0.66 3.68 -10.29
N ARG A 189 0.00 2.59 -9.88
CA ARG A 189 -1.01 2.57 -8.83
C ARG A 189 -0.43 3.11 -7.51
N GLU A 190 -1.03 4.19 -7.00
CA GLU A 190 -0.63 4.85 -5.76
C GLU A 190 -1.71 4.70 -4.69
N TYR A 191 -1.33 4.52 -3.43
CA TYR A 191 -2.27 4.26 -2.34
C TYR A 191 -2.39 5.38 -1.31
N GLY A 192 -3.45 5.33 -0.51
CA GLY A 192 -3.65 6.18 0.65
C GLY A 192 -4.15 7.57 0.29
N LYS A 193 -4.57 7.85 -0.96
CA LYS A 193 -4.97 9.20 -1.35
C LYS A 193 -6.15 9.71 -0.52
N PHE A 194 -5.98 10.86 0.12
CA PHE A 194 -7.05 11.55 0.86
C PHE A 194 -7.63 12.76 0.14
N TYR A 195 -6.98 13.27 -0.92
CA TYR A 195 -7.36 14.49 -1.62
C TYR A 195 -7.19 14.38 -3.13
N VAL A 196 -8.00 15.15 -3.86
CA VAL A 196 -7.93 15.28 -5.32
C VAL A 196 -6.57 15.86 -5.73
N LYS A 197 -6.02 15.41 -6.88
CA LYS A 197 -4.68 15.80 -7.36
C LYS A 197 -4.54 17.33 -7.56
N ASN A 198 -5.62 18.07 -7.83
CA ASN A 198 -5.57 19.51 -8.04
C ASN A 198 -5.85 20.34 -6.77
N ARG A 199 -4.88 21.20 -6.41
CA ARG A 199 -4.96 22.15 -5.29
C ARG A 199 -6.02 23.25 -5.46
N ALA A 200 -6.42 23.59 -6.69
CA ALA A 200 -7.41 24.62 -6.98
C ALA A 200 -8.84 24.18 -6.62
N THR A 201 -9.18 22.90 -6.84
CA THR A 201 -10.44 22.29 -6.39
C THR A 201 -10.43 22.03 -4.88
N LEU A 202 -9.25 21.89 -4.26
CA LEU A 202 -9.05 21.77 -2.82
C LEU A 202 -9.64 22.96 -2.03
N ILE A 203 -9.67 24.17 -2.61
CA ILE A 203 -10.14 25.41 -1.94
C ILE A 203 -11.60 25.27 -1.48
N TYR A 204 -12.44 24.52 -2.20
CA TYR A 204 -13.82 24.24 -1.78
C TYR A 204 -13.91 23.32 -0.56
N TYR A 205 -12.87 22.53 -0.30
CA TYR A 205 -12.72 21.63 0.85
C TYR A 205 -11.87 22.25 1.99
N MET A 206 -11.23 23.41 1.75
CA MET A 206 -10.19 24.03 2.59
C MET A 206 -10.67 24.89 3.77
N ASN A 207 -11.98 25.05 4.02
CA ASN A 207 -12.41 25.57 5.32
C ASN A 207 -12.22 24.56 6.47
N MET A 208 -11.53 23.44 6.20
CA MET A 208 -11.18 22.41 7.16
C MET A 208 -9.68 22.52 7.53
N PRO A 209 -9.34 22.57 8.83
CA PRO A 209 -7.97 22.82 9.30
C PRO A 209 -7.13 21.54 9.24
N ILE A 210 -6.83 21.05 8.04
CA ILE A 210 -6.00 19.85 7.86
C ILE A 210 -5.11 20.01 6.62
N GLU A 211 -3.89 20.50 6.83
CA GLU A 211 -2.80 20.42 5.84
C GLU A 211 -2.50 18.94 5.55
N LYS A 212 -2.51 18.49 4.29
CA LYS A 212 -2.01 17.13 3.94
C LYS A 212 -1.35 17.05 2.57
N LEU A 213 -0.13 16.51 2.56
CA LEU A 213 0.67 16.14 1.38
C LEU A 213 1.64 15.00 1.75
N ALA A 214 1.19 13.78 2.04
CA ALA A 214 2.12 12.64 2.15
C ALA A 214 1.47 11.29 1.80
N PHE A 215 0.54 11.29 0.84
CA PHE A 215 -0.06 10.06 0.31
C PHE A 215 0.43 9.71 -1.09
N ASP A 216 1.04 10.65 -1.82
CA ASP A 216 1.69 10.37 -3.11
C ASP A 216 3.11 9.81 -2.86
N SER A 217 3.22 8.79 -2.03
CA SER A 217 4.50 8.19 -1.63
C SER A 217 4.50 6.68 -1.52
N PHE A 218 3.34 6.02 -1.59
CA PHE A 218 3.24 4.58 -1.55
C PHE A 218 2.68 4.11 -2.88
N VAL A 219 3.46 3.30 -3.60
CA VAL A 219 3.13 2.84 -4.95
C VAL A 219 3.16 1.32 -4.99
N ASP A 220 2.33 0.70 -5.81
CA ASP A 220 2.35 -0.76 -6.00
C ASP A 220 3.73 -1.21 -6.51
N LEU A 221 4.36 -2.15 -5.80
CA LEU A 221 5.72 -2.58 -6.13
C LEU A 221 5.76 -3.36 -7.45
N TYR A 222 4.74 -4.17 -7.75
CA TYR A 222 4.68 -4.97 -8.96
C TYR A 222 4.45 -4.08 -10.18
N ASP A 223 3.40 -3.25 -10.15
CA ASP A 223 3.03 -2.34 -11.24
C ASP A 223 4.18 -1.34 -11.52
N LEU A 224 4.85 -0.83 -10.47
CA LEU A 224 6.02 0.03 -10.65
C LEU A 224 7.08 -0.63 -11.52
N VAL A 225 7.49 -1.85 -11.17
CA VAL A 225 8.58 -2.53 -11.89
C VAL A 225 8.13 -3.08 -13.24
N GLN A 226 6.84 -3.38 -13.40
CA GLN A 226 6.24 -3.76 -14.68
C GLN A 226 6.32 -2.58 -15.66
N LEU A 227 5.90 -1.38 -15.24
CA LEU A 227 5.96 -0.18 -16.08
C LEU A 227 7.41 0.16 -16.48
N ILE A 228 8.38 -0.02 -15.58
CA ILE A 228 9.81 0.14 -15.92
C ILE A 228 10.25 -0.91 -16.94
N ASN A 229 9.87 -2.17 -16.75
CA ASN A 229 10.22 -3.28 -17.65
C ASN A 229 9.69 -3.05 -19.07
N GLU A 230 8.43 -2.64 -19.19
CA GLU A 230 7.75 -2.41 -20.47
C GLU A 230 8.27 -1.16 -21.20
N SER A 231 8.80 -0.19 -20.45
CA SER A 231 9.35 1.05 -20.99
C SER A 231 10.81 0.94 -21.46
N MET A 232 11.47 -0.21 -21.25
CA MET A 232 12.90 -0.37 -21.49
C MET A 232 13.22 -1.60 -22.35
N GLU A 233 14.23 -1.45 -23.21
CA GLU A 233 14.83 -2.54 -24.00
C GLU A 233 16.11 -3.10 -23.36
N ASN A 234 16.65 -2.44 -22.34
CA ASN A 234 17.86 -2.88 -21.65
C ASN A 234 17.61 -4.21 -20.92
N GLN A 235 18.24 -5.28 -21.39
CA GLN A 235 18.01 -6.64 -20.90
C GLN A 235 18.31 -6.79 -19.40
N ALA A 236 19.35 -6.13 -18.88
CA ALA A 236 19.70 -6.20 -17.45
C ALA A 236 18.61 -5.56 -16.57
N VAL A 237 18.07 -4.41 -17.01
CA VAL A 237 16.94 -3.75 -16.33
C VAL A 237 15.70 -4.65 -16.38
N LYS A 238 15.37 -5.19 -17.57
CA LYS A 238 14.21 -6.08 -17.73
C LYS A 238 14.31 -7.31 -16.84
N GLU A 239 15.47 -7.97 -16.80
CA GLU A 239 15.70 -9.13 -15.95
C GLU A 239 15.55 -8.81 -14.48
N ALA A 240 16.08 -7.68 -14.01
CA ALA A 240 15.92 -7.25 -12.63
C ALA A 240 14.45 -7.00 -12.25
N CYS A 241 13.71 -6.26 -13.08
CA CYS A 241 12.26 -6.06 -12.88
C CYS A 241 11.49 -7.39 -12.88
N MET A 242 11.81 -8.32 -13.78
CA MET A 242 11.18 -9.65 -13.81
C MET A 242 11.49 -10.47 -12.55
N GLN A 243 12.69 -10.35 -11.97
CA GLN A 243 12.98 -11.00 -10.69
C GLN A 243 12.12 -10.43 -9.58
N VAL A 244 11.98 -9.10 -9.47
CA VAL A 244 11.11 -8.48 -8.46
C VAL A 244 9.67 -9.00 -8.58
N MET A 245 9.09 -8.90 -9.78
CA MET A 245 7.72 -9.39 -10.06
C MET A 245 7.54 -10.85 -9.64
N LYS A 246 8.41 -11.74 -10.11
CA LYS A 246 8.33 -13.18 -9.82
C LYS A 246 8.46 -13.51 -8.34
N ARG A 247 9.34 -12.83 -7.61
CA ARG A 247 9.54 -13.08 -6.17
C ARG A 247 8.36 -12.55 -5.37
N LEU A 248 7.80 -11.40 -5.78
CA LEU A 248 6.65 -10.80 -5.14
C LEU A 248 5.40 -11.68 -5.30
N GLU A 249 5.11 -12.17 -6.51
CA GLU A 249 4.02 -13.13 -6.76
C GLU A 249 4.12 -14.39 -5.89
N LYS A 250 5.34 -14.88 -5.65
CA LYS A 250 5.58 -16.03 -4.76
C LYS A 250 5.36 -15.68 -3.29
N ALA A 251 5.61 -14.44 -2.89
CA ALA A 251 5.45 -13.97 -1.52
C ALA A 251 3.98 -13.69 -1.17
N VAL A 252 3.20 -13.13 -2.10
CA VAL A 252 1.78 -12.83 -1.91
C VAL A 252 0.95 -14.11 -2.16
N VAL A 253 0.44 -14.70 -1.08
CA VAL A 253 -0.26 -16.00 -1.12
C VAL A 253 -1.76 -15.88 -1.35
N ALA A 254 -2.33 -14.70 -1.13
CA ALA A 254 -3.68 -14.32 -1.54
C ALA A 254 -3.76 -12.81 -1.67
N ASN A 255 -4.52 -12.32 -2.64
CA ASN A 255 -4.77 -10.91 -2.86
C ASN A 255 -6.21 -10.71 -3.31
N LYS A 256 -6.88 -9.70 -2.76
CA LYS A 256 -8.18 -9.21 -3.23
C LYS A 256 -8.14 -7.70 -3.42
N ALA A 257 -8.54 -7.29 -4.61
CA ALA A 257 -8.78 -5.92 -5.01
C ALA A 257 -9.99 -5.87 -5.94
N MET A 258 -10.41 -4.68 -6.34
CA MET A 258 -11.44 -4.52 -7.37
C MET A 258 -10.95 -5.09 -8.70
N PRO A 259 -11.81 -5.68 -9.56
CA PRO A 259 -11.38 -6.33 -10.81
C PRO A 259 -10.63 -5.44 -11.81
N ALA A 260 -10.76 -4.12 -11.69
CA ALA A 260 -10.08 -3.14 -12.53
C ALA A 260 -8.94 -2.40 -11.79
N ASP A 261 -8.64 -2.78 -10.56
CA ASP A 261 -7.55 -2.23 -9.74
C ASP A 261 -6.33 -3.14 -9.86
N ASP A 262 -5.22 -2.56 -10.32
CA ASP A 262 -3.97 -3.26 -10.59
C ASP A 262 -3.09 -3.38 -9.33
N SER A 263 -3.72 -3.79 -8.23
CA SER A 263 -3.08 -3.95 -6.93
C SER A 263 -2.58 -5.38 -6.75
N HIS A 264 -1.32 -5.52 -6.34
CA HIS A 264 -0.57 -6.78 -6.28
C HIS A 264 -0.18 -7.17 -4.86
N GLY A 265 -0.56 -6.39 -3.85
CA GLY A 265 -0.62 -6.81 -2.45
C GLY A 265 0.48 -6.26 -1.54
N LEU A 266 1.52 -5.63 -2.10
CA LEU A 266 2.50 -4.85 -1.35
C LEU A 266 2.90 -3.59 -2.13
N SER A 267 2.69 -2.46 -1.48
CA SER A 267 3.25 -1.17 -1.89
C SER A 267 4.71 -1.03 -1.46
N ILE A 268 5.43 -0.08 -2.06
CA ILE A 268 6.78 0.36 -1.66
C ILE A 268 6.81 1.88 -1.54
N TYR A 269 7.64 2.40 -0.64
CA TYR A 269 7.85 3.84 -0.51
C TYR A 269 8.61 4.38 -1.71
N PHE A 270 7.96 5.24 -2.48
CA PHE A 270 8.54 6.04 -3.55
C PHE A 270 7.82 7.40 -3.60
N PRO A 271 8.32 8.43 -2.89
CA PRO A 271 7.76 9.78 -2.92
C PRO A 271 7.72 10.37 -4.33
N GLU A 272 6.63 11.06 -4.69
CA GLU A 272 6.50 11.71 -6.01
C GLU A 272 7.61 12.77 -6.25
N ASN A 273 8.02 13.47 -5.19
CA ASN A 273 9.03 14.51 -5.27
C ASN A 273 9.75 14.70 -3.93
N LYS A 274 10.89 15.40 -3.97
CA LYS A 274 11.75 15.64 -2.79
C LYS A 274 11.06 16.27 -1.57
N LYS A 275 9.95 17.01 -1.74
CA LYS A 275 9.24 17.63 -0.61
C LYS A 275 8.43 16.61 0.20
N LEU A 276 8.18 15.44 -0.38
CA LEU A 276 7.44 14.33 0.23
C LEU A 276 8.37 13.30 0.89
N TYR A 277 9.68 13.32 0.55
CA TYR A 277 10.66 12.46 1.17
C TYR A 277 10.76 12.76 2.67
N ASN A 278 10.52 11.74 3.51
CA ASN A 278 10.42 11.88 4.94
C ASN A 278 9.40 12.96 5.37
N LYS A 279 8.30 13.14 4.66
CA LYS A 279 7.25 14.08 5.08
C LYS A 279 6.22 13.41 5.96
N TYR A 280 6.01 13.94 7.17
CA TYR A 280 4.94 13.48 8.06
C TYR A 280 3.55 13.92 7.56
N LEU A 281 2.53 13.11 7.87
CA LEU A 281 1.13 13.36 7.51
C LEU A 281 0.31 14.07 8.60
N TRP A 282 0.46 13.62 9.85
CA TRP A 282 -0.43 13.93 10.97
C TRP A 282 0.36 14.18 12.26
N SER A 283 1.34 15.07 12.21
CA SER A 283 2.18 15.47 13.36
C SER A 283 2.98 16.71 12.97
N ASN A 284 3.90 17.19 13.80
CA ASN A 284 5.02 18.04 13.36
C ASN A 284 6.35 17.27 13.32
N GLU A 285 6.31 15.97 13.65
CA GLU A 285 7.48 15.11 13.82
C GLU A 285 7.25 13.78 13.12
N ILE A 286 8.31 13.26 12.50
CA ILE A 286 8.34 11.94 11.90
C ILE A 286 8.72 10.95 13.01
N PRO A 287 7.90 9.93 13.31
CA PRO A 287 8.24 8.97 14.36
C PRO A 287 9.55 8.20 14.10
N SER A 288 9.90 8.02 12.83
CA SER A 288 11.11 7.34 12.35
C SER A 288 11.32 7.75 10.90
N PRO A 289 12.44 8.41 10.55
CA PRO A 289 12.90 8.55 9.17
C PRO A 289 12.93 7.21 8.42
N TYR A 290 12.82 7.26 7.10
CA TYR A 290 12.88 6.08 6.23
C TYR A 290 14.21 5.33 6.37
N GLU A 291 15.28 6.07 6.61
CA GLU A 291 16.64 5.56 6.78
C GLU A 291 16.83 4.73 8.03
N ASP A 292 15.93 4.86 9.02
CA ASP A 292 15.99 4.07 10.27
C ASP A 292 15.35 2.67 10.11
N LEU A 293 14.77 2.37 8.95
CA LEU A 293 14.15 1.08 8.67
C LEU A 293 15.22 0.04 8.34
N ARG A 294 15.00 -1.21 8.76
CA ARG A 294 15.93 -2.31 8.45
C ARG A 294 16.06 -2.52 6.94
N PHE A 295 14.98 -2.34 6.20
CA PHE A 295 14.99 -2.44 4.73
C PHE A 295 15.95 -1.42 4.08
N SER A 296 15.96 -0.18 4.58
CA SER A 296 16.86 0.88 4.11
C SER A 296 18.31 0.63 4.51
N HIS A 297 18.55 -0.03 5.64
CA HIS A 297 19.92 -0.42 6.03
C HIS A 297 20.46 -1.61 5.24
N ASP A 298 19.59 -2.55 4.89
CA ASP A 298 19.96 -3.83 4.26
C ASP A 298 19.98 -3.75 2.72
N THR A 299 19.44 -2.69 2.12
CA THR A 299 19.30 -2.54 0.66
C THR A 299 19.65 -1.13 0.20
N LEU A 300 19.85 -0.96 -1.11
CA LEU A 300 20.17 0.30 -1.77
C LEU A 300 18.92 1.08 -2.23
N TRP A 301 17.73 0.68 -1.80
CA TRP A 301 16.50 1.34 -2.25
C TRP A 301 16.43 2.80 -1.80
N ASP A 302 16.79 3.10 -0.55
CA ASP A 302 16.81 4.47 -0.04
C ASP A 302 17.90 5.32 -0.72
N ASP A 303 19.07 4.75 -1.02
CA ASP A 303 20.13 5.38 -1.81
C ASP A 303 19.64 5.75 -3.22
N PHE A 304 18.94 4.82 -3.88
CA PHE A 304 18.30 5.08 -5.17
C PHE A 304 17.28 6.22 -5.07
N LEU A 305 16.40 6.20 -4.06
CA LEU A 305 15.42 7.27 -3.85
C LEU A 305 16.09 8.63 -3.64
N ARG A 306 17.14 8.70 -2.81
CA ARG A 306 17.87 9.95 -2.54
C ARG A 306 18.54 10.49 -3.81
N MET A 307 19.19 9.61 -4.56
CA MET A 307 19.79 9.95 -5.85
C MET A 307 18.74 10.47 -6.84
N PHE A 308 17.62 9.76 -7.00
CA PHE A 308 16.58 10.09 -7.97
C PHE A 308 15.83 11.39 -7.62
N LEU A 309 15.53 11.60 -6.33
CA LEU A 309 14.79 12.77 -5.85
C LEU A 309 15.70 13.98 -5.59
N ASN A 310 17.02 13.77 -5.54
CA ASN A 310 18.03 14.77 -5.16
C ASN A 310 17.73 15.37 -3.76
N VAL A 311 17.73 14.49 -2.76
CA VAL A 311 17.59 14.79 -1.32
C VAL A 311 18.82 14.35 -0.54
#